data_AF-A0A1B8S1W6-F1
#
_entry.id   AF-A0A1B8S1W6-F1
#
_cell.length_a   1.000
_cell.length_b   1.000
_cell.length_c   1.000
_cell.angle_alpha   90.00
_cell.angle_beta   90.00
_cell.angle_gamma   90.00
#
_symmetry.space_group_name_H-M   'P 1'
#
loop_
_entity.id
_entity.type
_entity.pdbx_description
1 polymer ?
#
loop_
_entity_poly.entity_id
_entity_poly.type
_entity_poly.pdbx_seq_one_letter_code
_entity_poly.pdbx_strand_id
1 'polypeptide(L)'
;MQKDGVHETIKTSKPTKQVKGRVTIALSPKSVAILDELKDYTEAETTTEVFRDSLRLAYTIMNAQKNGLRVEVTNPADPNARPSIIGVGNEIPG
;
A
#
# COMPACT_ATOMS: atom_id res chain seq x y z
N MET A 1 -5.58 51.01 6.21
CA MET A 1 -4.60 49.90 6.22
C MET A 1 -5.24 48.76 6.97
N GLN A 2 -5.76 47.76 6.25
CA GLN A 2 -6.35 46.54 6.81
C GLN A 2 -5.24 45.51 7.01
N LYS A 3 -5.22 44.86 8.17
CA LYS A 3 -4.55 43.56 8.36
C LYS A 3 -5.46 42.71 9.24
N ASP A 4 -6.42 42.07 8.59
CA ASP A 4 -7.18 40.97 9.18
C ASP A 4 -6.26 39.76 9.31
N GLY A 5 -5.91 39.43 10.56
CA GLY A 5 -5.24 38.18 10.90
C GLY A 5 -6.25 37.04 10.82
N VAL A 6 -6.20 36.28 9.73
CA VAL A 6 -6.91 35.00 9.63
C VAL A 6 -6.15 33.98 10.49
N HIS A 7 -6.61 33.79 11.73
CA HIS A 7 -6.32 32.59 12.48
C HIS A 7 -7.03 31.43 11.78
N GLU A 8 -6.30 30.74 10.91
CA GLU A 8 -6.75 29.49 10.31
C GLU A 8 -6.73 28.41 11.40
N THR A 9 -7.88 28.25 12.07
CA THR A 9 -8.10 27.19 13.05
C THR A 9 -8.01 25.86 12.33
N ILE A 10 -6.85 25.20 12.42
CA ILE A 10 -6.64 23.82 12.01
C ILE A 10 -7.68 22.99 12.76
N LYS A 11 -8.76 22.63 12.07
CA LYS A 11 -9.76 21.69 12.55
C LYS A 11 -9.05 20.34 12.66
N THR A 12 -8.50 20.07 13.85
CA THR A 12 -8.12 18.72 14.26
C THR A 12 -9.37 17.86 14.19
N SER A 13 -9.57 17.20 13.05
CA SER A 13 -10.58 16.16 12.90
C SER A 13 -10.28 15.09 13.94
N LYS A 14 -11.17 14.94 14.92
CA LYS A 14 -11.12 13.87 15.92
C LYS A 14 -10.89 12.54 15.18
N PRO A 15 -9.99 11.66 15.64
CA PRO A 15 -9.78 10.37 15.01
C PRO A 15 -11.12 9.61 15.05
N THR A 16 -11.71 9.41 13.88
CA THR A 16 -12.90 8.58 13.70
C THR A 16 -12.54 7.20 14.27
N LYS A 17 -13.32 6.73 15.23
CA LYS A 17 -13.17 5.39 15.83
C LYS A 17 -13.27 4.38 14.68
N GLN A 18 -12.14 3.93 14.15
CA GLN A 18 -12.12 2.99 13.03
C GLN A 18 -12.63 1.65 13.56
N VAL A 19 -13.89 1.34 13.26
CA VAL A 19 -14.43 0.00 13.48
C VAL A 19 -13.68 -0.92 12.54
N LYS A 20 -12.96 -1.92 13.07
CA LYS A 20 -12.38 -2.98 12.26
C LYS A 20 -13.52 -3.71 11.55
N GLY A 21 -13.71 -3.42 10.27
CA GLY A 21 -14.70 -4.11 9.43
C GLY A 21 -14.26 -5.55 9.17
N ARG A 22 -15.20 -6.49 9.15
CA ARG A 22 -14.95 -7.86 8.71
C ARG A 22 -15.41 -8.00 7.26
N VAL A 23 -14.53 -8.51 6.41
CA VAL A 23 -14.82 -8.82 5.00
C VAL A 23 -14.57 -10.32 4.80
N THR A 24 -15.46 -10.98 4.07
CA THR A 24 -15.30 -12.38 3.64
C THR A 24 -15.04 -12.37 2.14
N ILE A 25 -13.97 -13.05 1.70
CA ILE A 25 -13.58 -13.14 0.30
C ILE A 25 -13.52 -14.62 -0.07
N ALA A 26 -14.16 -14.99 -1.18
CA ALA A 26 -14.02 -16.32 -1.77
C ALA A 26 -12.82 -16.33 -2.72
N LEU A 27 -11.95 -17.33 -2.57
CA LEU A 27 -10.75 -17.50 -3.38
C LEU A 27 -10.79 -18.83 -4.12
N SER A 28 -10.20 -18.87 -5.31
CA SER A 28 -9.91 -20.13 -5.98
C SER A 28 -8.87 -20.93 -5.18
N PRO A 29 -8.81 -22.27 -5.30
CA PRO A 29 -7.79 -23.08 -4.62
C PRO A 29 -6.35 -22.61 -4.92
N LYS A 30 -6.08 -22.20 -6.17
CA LYS A 30 -4.79 -21.65 -6.57
C LYS A 30 -4.47 -20.35 -5.84
N SER A 31 -5.45 -19.47 -5.68
CA SER A 31 -5.28 -18.19 -4.96
C SER A 31 -5.06 -18.41 -3.46
N VAL A 32 -5.67 -19.45 -2.88
CA VAL A 32 -5.41 -19.84 -1.48
C VAL A 32 -3.97 -20.31 -1.32
N ALA A 33 -3.47 -21.17 -2.21
CA ALA A 33 -2.07 -21.62 -2.15
C ALA A 33 -1.07 -20.45 -2.24
N ILE A 34 -1.30 -19.50 -3.16
CA ILE A 34 -0.47 -18.29 -3.27
C ILE A 34 -0.51 -17.47 -1.97
N LEU A 35 -1.68 -17.37 -1.34
CA LEU A 35 -1.85 -16.62 -0.09
C LEU A 35 -1.11 -17.28 1.09
N ASP A 36 -1.10 -18.61 1.13
CA ASP A 36 -0.34 -19.36 2.13
C ASP A 36 1.18 -19.20 1.88
N GLU A 37 1.63 -19.29 0.63
CA GLU A 37 3.04 -19.00 0.27
C GLU A 37 3.46 -17.58 0.66
N LEU A 38 2.61 -16.58 0.38
CA LEU A 38 2.87 -15.19 0.77
C LEU A 38 2.97 -15.00 2.28
N LYS A 39 2.20 -15.77 3.05
CA LYS A 39 2.28 -15.74 4.51
C LYS A 39 3.66 -16.20 4.98
N ASP A 40 4.17 -17.28 4.40
CA ASP A 40 5.50 -17.80 4.71
C ASP A 40 6.61 -16.83 4.27
N TYR A 41 6.52 -16.27 3.05
CA TYR A 41 7.50 -15.29 2.55
C TYR A 41 7.58 -14.01 3.37
N THR A 42 6.47 -13.60 3.97
CA THR A 42 6.38 -12.36 4.76
C THR A 42 6.54 -12.59 6.26
N GLU A 43 6.70 -13.85 6.68
CA GLU A 43 6.73 -14.26 8.10
C GLU A 43 5.50 -13.75 8.89
N ALA A 44 4.38 -13.52 8.20
CA ALA A 44 3.19 -12.94 8.80
C ALA A 44 2.48 -13.97 9.71
N GLU A 45 1.99 -13.52 10.87
CA GLU A 45 1.30 -14.41 11.80
C GLU A 45 -0.07 -14.83 11.25
N THR A 46 -0.73 -13.92 10.54
CA THR A 46 -2.08 -14.15 10.01
C THR A 46 -2.22 -13.76 8.54
N THR A 47 -3.09 -14.48 7.85
CA THR A 47 -3.54 -14.17 6.49
C THR A 47 -4.13 -12.77 6.36
N THR A 48 -4.69 -12.22 7.44
CA THR A 48 -5.23 -10.86 7.47
C THR A 48 -4.11 -9.82 7.32
N GLU A 49 -2.94 -10.07 7.89
CA GLU A 49 -1.78 -9.17 7.76
C GLU A 49 -1.27 -9.19 6.33
N VAL A 50 -1.09 -10.38 5.75
CA VAL A 50 -0.70 -10.55 4.34
C VAL A 50 -1.64 -9.77 3.43
N PHE A 51 -2.96 -9.93 3.60
CA PHE A 51 -3.95 -9.19 2.81
C PHE A 51 -3.87 -7.69 3.01
N ARG A 52 -3.80 -7.24 4.27
CA ARG A 52 -3.73 -5.80 4.60
C ARG A 52 -2.51 -5.16 3.96
N ASP A 53 -1.35 -5.80 4.06
CA ASP A 53 -0.09 -5.23 3.61
C ASP A 53 0.04 -5.34 2.07
N SER A 54 -0.49 -6.40 1.46
CA SER A 54 -0.66 -6.51 0.00
C SER A 54 -1.58 -5.43 -0.56
N LEU A 55 -2.71 -5.14 0.09
CA LEU A 55 -3.63 -4.07 -0.32
C LEU A 55 -2.97 -2.69 -0.26
N ARG A 56 -2.19 -2.42 0.80
CA ARG A 56 -1.43 -1.18 0.94
C ARG A 56 -0.36 -1.03 -0.15
N LEU A 57 0.35 -2.11 -0.46
CA LEU A 57 1.35 -2.13 -1.52
C LEU A 57 0.70 -1.87 -2.89
N ALA A 58 -0.39 -2.59 -3.21
CA ALA A 58 -1.13 -2.39 -4.45
C ALA A 58 -1.64 -0.95 -4.59
N TYR A 59 -2.24 -0.40 -3.52
CA TYR A 59 -2.68 0.99 -3.50
C TYR A 59 -1.52 1.97 -3.74
N THR A 60 -0.36 1.74 -3.11
CA THR A 60 0.83 2.59 -3.27
C THR A 60 1.32 2.59 -4.72
N ILE A 61 1.40 1.41 -5.35
CA ILE A 61 1.79 1.27 -6.76
C ILE A 61 0.80 2.00 -7.67
N MET A 62 -0.51 1.74 -7.52
CA MET A 62 -1.54 2.35 -8.34
C MET A 62 -1.58 3.88 -8.17
N ASN A 63 -1.43 4.36 -6.94
CA ASN A 63 -1.39 5.79 -6.65
C ASN A 63 -0.13 6.45 -7.23
N ALA A 64 1.04 5.81 -7.16
CA ALA A 64 2.25 6.31 -7.80
C ALA A 64 2.06 6.43 -9.31
N GLN A 65 1.56 5.37 -9.96
CA GLN A 65 1.29 5.35 -11.40
C GLN A 65 0.30 6.46 -11.81
N LYS A 66 -0.78 6.64 -11.07
CA LYS A 66 -1.77 7.71 -11.32
C LYS A 66 -1.15 9.10 -11.30
N ASN A 67 -0.12 9.31 -10.47
CA ASN A 67 0.59 10.59 -10.34
C ASN A 67 1.82 10.69 -11.25
N GLY A 68 2.03 9.74 -12.17
CA GLY A 68 3.20 9.70 -13.06
C GLY A 68 4.51 9.37 -12.34
N LEU A 69 4.44 8.82 -11.12
CA LEU A 69 5.57 8.42 -10.30
C LEU A 69 5.85 6.91 -10.45
N ARG A 70 7.07 6.49 -10.08
CA ARG A 70 7.48 5.08 -10.06
C ARG A 70 7.79 4.64 -8.63
N VAL A 71 7.50 3.38 -8.33
CA VAL A 71 7.89 2.77 -7.06
C VAL A 71 9.22 2.07 -7.26
N GLU A 72 10.21 2.45 -6.46
CA GLU A 72 11.52 1.83 -6.44
C GLU A 72 11.68 1.03 -5.15
N VAL A 73 12.21 -0.18 -5.29
CA VAL A 73 12.61 -1.02 -4.15
C VAL A 73 14.12 -0.99 -4.05
N THR A 74 14.58 -0.46 -2.92
CA THR A 74 15.99 -0.43 -2.54
C THR A 74 16.26 -1.57 -1.55
N ASN A 75 17.46 -2.15 -1.63
CA ASN A 75 17.90 -3.08 -0.60
C ASN A 75 18.37 -2.26 0.61
N PRO A 76 17.69 -2.32 1.77
CA PRO A 76 18.13 -1.56 2.93
C PRO A 76 19.50 -2.01 3.46
N ALA A 77 19.92 -3.25 3.19
CA ALA A 77 21.24 -3.76 3.57
C ALA A 77 22.37 -3.25 2.65
N ASP A 78 22.03 -2.77 1.45
CA ASP A 78 22.96 -2.11 0.54
C ASP A 78 22.29 -0.88 -0.10
N PRO A 79 22.28 0.27 0.60
CA PRO A 79 21.62 1.48 0.14
C PRO A 79 22.21 2.05 -1.16
N ASN A 80 23.42 1.61 -1.54
CA ASN A 80 24.08 2.04 -2.77
C ASN A 80 23.76 1.11 -3.95
N ALA A 81 23.10 -0.02 -3.70
CA ALA A 81 22.63 -0.90 -4.76
C ALA A 81 21.64 -0.17 -5.65
N ARG A 82 21.71 -0.44 -6.95
CA ARG A 82 20.78 0.10 -7.92
C ARG A 82 19.34 -0.31 -7.54
N PRO A 83 18.41 0.64 -7.36
CA PRO A 83 17.03 0.31 -7.03
C PRO A 83 16.38 -0.53 -8.13
N SER A 84 15.55 -1.48 -7.73
CA SER A 84 14.70 -2.24 -8.65
C SER A 84 13.39 -1.49 -8.88
N ILE A 85 13.02 -1.25 -10.13
CA ILE A 85 11.79 -0.52 -10.47
C ILE A 85 10.63 -1.52 -10.50
N ILE A 86 9.61 -1.29 -9.67
CA ILE A 86 8.37 -2.07 -9.69
C ILE A 86 7.33 -1.31 -10.50
N GLY A 87 6.71 -2.01 -11.47
CA GLY A 87 5.61 -1.46 -12.26
C GLY A 87 5.99 -0.92 -13.65
N VAL A 88 7.14 -1.32 -14.22
CA VAL A 88 7.37 -1.19 -15.67
C VAL A 88 6.69 -2.34 -16.40
N GLY A 89 5.40 -2.19 -16.66
CA GLY A 89 4.78 -2.85 -17.80
C GLY A 89 5.14 -2.06 -19.06
N ASN A 90 5.99 -2.63 -19.92
CA ASN A 90 5.70 -2.49 -21.34
C ASN A 90 4.39 -3.24 -21.53
N GLU A 91 3.30 -2.49 -21.67
CA GLU A 91 1.95 -2.96 -21.95
C GLU A 91 1.31 -3.83 -20.84
N ILE A 92 0.18 -3.36 -20.32
CA ILE A 92 -0.81 -4.25 -19.71
C ILE A 92 -1.62 -4.80 -20.90
N PRO A 93 -1.54 -6.08 -21.28
CA PRO A 93 -2.46 -6.65 -22.25
C PRO A 93 -3.88 -6.57 -21.68
N GLY A 94 -4.82 -6.14 -22.52
CA GLY A 94 -6.21 -5.84 -22.15
C GLY A 94 -7.03 -7.01 -21.62
#